data_AF-A0A537LMG6-F1
#
_entry.id   AF-A0A537LMG6-F1
#
_cell.length_a   1.000
_cell.length_b   1.000
_cell.length_c   1.000
_cell.angle_alpha   90.00
_cell.angle_beta   90.00
_cell.angle_gamma   90.00
#
_symmetry.space_group_name_H-M   'P 1'
#
loop_
_entity.id
_entity.type
_entity.pdbx_description
1 polymer ?
#
loop_
_entity_poly.entity_id
_entity_poly.type
_entity_poly.pdbx_seq_one_letter_code
_entity_poly.pdbx_strand_id
1 'polypeptide(L)'
;MRSDGVPPPPLPRVTYYLMGAGEWCAADDWPPPRMQVRELFLAGGGRLSEVPPERSQPDTYVFDPTNPTPTVAGSYVSSVYRPGSGDVSGIQARPDVVVYTTEPLARPLDVVGPLRFVLYASSTARDTDFAVRLSDVFPDGRAIQLQNGIIRARYRDPDGPAELIQPDRVYRFEIDMWATANRFQAGHRLRVDISSADFPRFDRNANLGGVEGPPASARQRIFHDPETPSHLLLPVLP
;
A
#
# COMPACT_ATOMS: atom_id res chain seq x y z
N MET A 1 -29.25 -16.38 23.33
CA MET A 1 -30.13 -15.39 23.96
C MET A 1 -29.90 -15.43 25.45
N ARG A 2 -29.44 -14.33 26.06
CA ARG A 2 -29.40 -14.21 27.52
C ARG A 2 -30.83 -13.95 28.02
N SER A 3 -31.23 -14.65 29.07
CA SER A 3 -32.63 -14.84 29.51
C SER A 3 -33.08 -13.85 30.60
N ASP A 4 -32.41 -12.72 30.72
CA ASP A 4 -32.46 -11.78 31.84
C ASP A 4 -33.32 -10.53 31.55
N GLY A 5 -33.97 -10.44 30.39
CA GLY A 5 -34.96 -9.38 30.10
C GLY A 5 -34.38 -7.96 30.01
N VAL A 6 -33.07 -7.79 30.22
CA VAL A 6 -32.35 -6.53 30.02
C VAL A 6 -32.12 -6.37 28.52
N PRO A 7 -32.61 -5.28 27.89
CA PRO A 7 -32.29 -5.01 26.49
C PRO A 7 -30.77 -4.89 26.35
N PRO A 8 -30.16 -5.46 25.30
CA PRO A 8 -28.73 -5.34 25.12
C PRO A 8 -28.34 -3.85 25.07
N PRO A 9 -27.15 -3.48 25.56
CA PRO A 9 -26.67 -2.10 25.44
C PRO A 9 -26.72 -1.67 23.97
N PRO A 10 -26.97 -0.38 23.68
CA PRO A 10 -26.97 0.10 22.32
C PRO A 10 -25.63 -0.23 21.65
N LEU A 11 -25.70 -0.75 20.43
CA LEU A 11 -24.50 -1.01 19.66
C LEU A 11 -23.78 0.32 19.38
N PRO A 12 -22.45 0.36 19.48
CA PRO A 12 -21.70 1.56 19.13
C PRO A 12 -21.88 1.88 17.64
N ARG A 13 -21.78 3.17 17.29
CA ARG A 13 -21.98 3.66 15.91
C ARG A 13 -21.03 2.98 14.93
N VAL A 14 -19.78 2.83 15.32
CA VAL A 14 -18.76 2.08 14.59
C VAL A 14 -18.18 1.03 15.52
N THR A 15 -18.11 -0.20 15.02
CA THR A 15 -17.35 -1.29 15.64
C THR A 15 -16.30 -1.76 14.63
N TYR A 16 -15.05 -1.92 15.05
CA TYR A 16 -13.98 -2.44 14.20
C TYR A 16 -13.12 -3.43 14.97
N TYR A 17 -12.51 -4.38 14.27
CA TYR A 17 -11.56 -5.31 14.86
C TYR A 17 -10.15 -4.75 14.73
N LEU A 18 -9.49 -4.48 15.85
CA LEU A 18 -8.11 -4.03 15.89
C LEU A 18 -7.20 -5.25 15.73
N MET A 19 -6.77 -5.50 14.50
CA MET A 19 -5.78 -6.54 14.19
C MET A 19 -4.48 -6.26 14.93
N GLY A 20 -3.65 -7.29 15.12
CA GLY A 20 -2.42 -7.19 15.92
C GLY A 20 -2.64 -7.08 17.43
N ALA A 21 -3.70 -6.39 17.89
CA ALA A 21 -4.17 -6.40 19.28
C ALA A 21 -5.12 -7.57 19.56
N GLY A 22 -5.90 -7.99 18.56
CA GLY A 22 -6.78 -9.15 18.65
C GLY A 22 -8.14 -8.86 19.31
N GLU A 23 -8.58 -7.61 19.32
CA GLU A 23 -9.73 -7.14 20.09
C GLU A 23 -10.73 -6.34 19.24
N TRP A 24 -11.98 -6.30 19.69
CA TRP A 24 -13.01 -5.43 19.11
C TRP A 24 -12.98 -4.06 19.80
N CYS A 25 -12.99 -3.00 18.99
CA CYS A 25 -13.00 -1.62 19.43
C CYS A 25 -14.24 -0.89 18.90
N ALA A 26 -14.55 0.25 19.52
CA ALA A 26 -15.67 1.12 19.14
C ALA A 26 -15.18 2.53 18.81
N ALA A 27 -15.91 3.22 17.93
CA ALA A 27 -15.72 4.64 17.64
C ALA A 27 -17.07 5.34 17.40
N ASP A 28 -17.09 6.66 17.58
CA ASP A 28 -18.28 7.48 17.38
C ASP A 28 -18.56 7.77 15.89
N ASP A 29 -17.53 7.68 15.05
CA ASP A 29 -17.61 7.92 13.60
C ASP A 29 -16.49 7.18 12.84
N TRP A 30 -16.58 7.15 11.51
CA TRP A 30 -15.55 6.63 10.62
C TRP A 30 -15.15 7.66 9.55
N PRO A 31 -13.86 8.03 9.44
CA PRO A 31 -12.71 7.58 10.25
C PRO A 31 -12.84 7.96 11.73
N PRO A 32 -12.13 7.29 12.67
CA PRO A 32 -12.22 7.63 14.09
C PRO A 32 -11.88 9.11 14.34
N PRO A 33 -12.69 9.88 15.10
CA PRO A 33 -12.45 11.32 15.28
C PRO A 33 -11.10 11.70 15.91
N ARG A 34 -10.45 10.76 16.62
CA ARG A 34 -9.12 10.96 17.22
C ARG A 34 -7.96 10.58 16.29
N MET A 35 -8.27 10.11 15.08
CA MET A 35 -7.28 9.76 14.07
C MET A 35 -6.45 10.98 13.68
N GLN A 36 -5.14 10.81 13.66
CA GLN A 36 -4.18 11.79 13.17
C GLN A 36 -3.45 11.20 11.96
N VAL A 37 -3.13 12.04 10.98
CA VAL A 37 -2.33 11.60 9.83
C VAL A 37 -0.86 11.85 10.13
N ARG A 38 -0.04 10.81 9.98
CA ARG A 38 1.42 10.88 9.98
C ARG A 38 1.95 10.61 8.59
N GLU A 39 2.97 11.36 8.19
CA GLU A 39 3.66 11.16 6.91
C GLU A 39 4.87 10.25 7.13
N LEU A 40 4.95 9.16 6.39
CA LEU A 40 6.13 8.31 6.31
C LEU A 40 6.70 8.36 4.91
N PHE A 41 7.84 9.05 4.76
CA PHE A 41 8.55 9.24 3.52
C PHE A 41 9.39 8.04 3.15
N LEU A 42 9.38 7.71 1.86
CA LEU A 42 10.41 6.87 1.27
C LEU A 42 11.76 7.61 1.35
N ALA A 43 12.85 6.89 1.58
CA ALA A 43 14.20 7.44 1.54
C ALA A 43 15.20 6.39 1.02
N GLY A 44 16.31 6.88 0.46
CA GLY A 44 17.33 6.02 -0.15
C GLY A 44 17.85 4.92 0.78
N GLY A 45 18.16 3.77 0.19
CA GLY A 45 18.54 2.57 0.95
C GLY A 45 17.34 1.80 1.53
N GLY A 46 16.16 1.94 0.93
CA GLY A 46 14.95 1.19 1.32
C GLY A 46 14.42 1.58 2.71
N ARG A 47 14.56 2.85 3.11
CA ARG A 47 14.07 3.34 4.41
C ARG A 47 12.68 3.96 4.26
N LEU A 48 11.87 3.78 5.30
CA LEU A 48 10.59 4.46 5.50
C LEU A 48 10.67 5.24 6.81
N SER A 49 10.44 6.56 6.80
CA SER A 49 10.75 7.43 7.94
C SER A 49 9.82 8.63 8.05
N GLU A 50 9.60 9.15 9.26
CA GLU A 50 8.92 10.44 9.48
C GLU A 50 9.80 11.65 9.07
N VAL A 51 11.11 11.43 8.88
CA VAL A 51 12.04 12.46 8.43
C VAL A 51 11.94 12.60 6.91
N PRO A 52 11.69 13.83 6.38
CA PRO A 52 11.70 14.07 4.94
C PRO A 52 13.02 13.61 4.29
N PRO A 53 12.96 13.12 3.03
CA PRO A 53 14.13 12.53 2.43
C PRO A 53 15.19 13.57 2.06
N GLU A 54 16.45 13.17 2.10
CA GLU A 54 17.56 13.91 1.50
C GLU A 54 17.63 13.62 -0.02
N ARG A 55 18.48 14.36 -0.73
CA ARG A 55 18.71 14.09 -2.16
C ARG A 55 19.29 12.69 -2.36
N SER A 56 18.67 11.91 -3.22
CA SER A 56 19.10 10.56 -3.56
C SER A 56 18.69 10.19 -4.99
N GLN A 57 19.35 9.19 -5.57
CA GLN A 57 18.91 8.61 -6.84
C GLN A 57 17.58 7.87 -6.64
N PRO A 58 16.70 7.84 -7.66
CA PRO A 58 15.46 7.08 -7.58
C PRO A 58 15.75 5.57 -7.65
N ASP A 59 14.98 4.79 -6.89
CA ASP A 59 14.98 3.34 -7.03
C ASP A 59 14.32 2.92 -8.35
N THR A 60 14.83 1.87 -8.97
CA THR A 60 14.43 1.45 -10.32
C THR A 60 14.15 -0.04 -10.37
N TYR A 61 13.09 -0.43 -11.08
CA TYR A 61 12.80 -1.84 -11.38
C TYR A 61 12.23 -1.98 -12.80
N VAL A 62 12.21 -3.21 -13.33
CA VAL A 62 11.61 -3.53 -14.63
C VAL A 62 10.34 -4.33 -14.40
N PHE A 63 9.23 -3.82 -14.92
CA PHE A 63 7.98 -4.55 -14.98
C PHE A 63 7.87 -5.27 -16.32
N ASP A 64 7.80 -6.61 -16.27
CA ASP A 64 7.49 -7.46 -17.40
C ASP A 64 6.05 -7.99 -17.27
N PRO A 65 5.10 -7.55 -18.13
CA PRO A 65 3.72 -8.04 -18.07
C PRO A 65 3.59 -9.56 -18.27
N THR A 66 4.59 -10.24 -18.85
CA THR A 66 4.55 -11.70 -19.03
C THR A 66 4.89 -12.47 -17.75
N ASN A 67 5.52 -11.80 -16.77
CA ASN A 67 5.82 -12.31 -15.43
C ASN A 67 5.34 -11.31 -14.35
N PRO A 68 4.02 -11.04 -14.26
CA PRO A 68 3.50 -10.03 -13.35
C PRO A 68 3.73 -10.45 -11.88
N THR A 69 3.97 -9.46 -11.02
CA THR A 69 4.00 -9.67 -9.57
C THR A 69 2.69 -10.33 -9.11
N PRO A 70 2.73 -11.51 -8.46
CA PRO A 70 1.52 -12.27 -8.20
C PRO A 70 0.80 -11.81 -6.91
N THR A 71 -0.51 -11.99 -6.90
CA THR A 71 -1.37 -11.88 -5.72
C THR A 71 -1.16 -13.10 -4.83
N VAL A 72 -0.74 -12.85 -3.59
CA VAL A 72 -0.56 -13.90 -2.56
C VAL A 72 -1.59 -13.79 -1.45
N ALA A 73 -2.00 -12.57 -1.12
CA ALA A 73 -2.84 -12.26 0.03
C ALA A 73 -3.68 -10.98 -0.24
N GLY A 74 -4.42 -10.55 0.77
CA GLY A 74 -5.22 -9.33 0.74
C GLY A 74 -6.68 -9.55 0.31
N SER A 75 -7.32 -8.47 -0.13
CA SER A 75 -8.74 -8.42 -0.47
C SER A 75 -9.01 -9.02 -1.86
N TYR A 76 -8.70 -10.31 -2.02
CA TYR A 76 -8.94 -11.04 -3.26
C TYR A 76 -10.15 -11.96 -3.12
N VAL A 77 -11.04 -11.93 -4.11
CA VAL A 77 -12.26 -12.75 -4.11
C VAL A 77 -12.07 -13.89 -5.10
N SER A 78 -11.77 -15.09 -4.58
CA SER A 78 -11.57 -16.27 -5.39
C SER A 78 -11.84 -17.55 -4.61
N SER A 79 -12.28 -18.59 -5.32
CA SER A 79 -12.37 -19.96 -4.80
C SER A 79 -11.04 -20.71 -4.83
N VAL A 80 -10.03 -20.17 -5.53
CA VAL A 80 -8.75 -20.84 -5.78
C VAL A 80 -7.63 -20.28 -4.90
N TYR A 81 -7.67 -18.98 -4.59
CA TYR A 81 -6.62 -18.30 -3.84
C TYR A 81 -7.12 -17.90 -2.46
N ARG A 82 -6.24 -18.00 -1.46
CA ARG A 82 -6.60 -17.73 -0.06
C ARG A 82 -6.75 -16.22 0.17
N PRO A 83 -7.92 -15.73 0.59
CA PRO A 83 -8.10 -14.32 0.94
C PRO A 83 -7.50 -13.99 2.31
N GLY A 84 -7.35 -12.69 2.59
CA GLY A 84 -6.98 -12.18 3.90
C GLY A 84 -5.48 -12.04 4.11
N SER A 85 -5.07 -11.93 5.37
CA SER A 85 -3.67 -11.70 5.74
C SER A 85 -2.79 -12.92 5.42
N GLY A 86 -1.66 -12.68 4.76
CA GLY A 86 -0.68 -13.69 4.39
C GLY A 86 0.72 -13.12 4.33
N ASP A 87 1.71 -14.00 4.45
CA ASP A 87 3.12 -13.62 4.34
C ASP A 87 3.48 -13.34 2.87
N VAL A 88 3.91 -12.11 2.60
CA VAL A 88 4.31 -11.63 1.28
C VAL A 88 5.82 -11.42 1.16
N SER A 89 6.61 -11.90 2.12
CA SER A 89 8.08 -11.81 2.11
C SER A 89 8.72 -12.35 0.82
N GLY A 90 8.19 -13.45 0.26
CA GLY A 90 8.64 -13.98 -1.02
C GLY A 90 8.35 -13.08 -2.22
N ILE A 91 7.28 -12.27 -2.17
CA ILE A 91 6.98 -11.27 -3.20
C ILE A 91 7.92 -10.08 -3.09
N GLN A 92 8.19 -9.65 -1.86
CA GLN A 92 9.10 -8.54 -1.56
C GLN A 92 10.57 -8.84 -1.93
N ALA A 93 10.91 -10.10 -2.19
CA ALA A 93 12.24 -10.50 -2.66
C ALA A 93 12.38 -10.49 -4.20
N ARG A 94 11.30 -10.24 -4.95
CA ARG A 94 11.35 -10.22 -6.41
C ARG A 94 12.08 -8.98 -6.94
N PRO A 95 12.77 -9.08 -8.10
CA PRO A 95 13.49 -7.94 -8.68
C PRO A 95 12.60 -6.85 -9.27
N ASP A 96 11.31 -7.10 -9.45
CA ASP A 96 10.30 -6.13 -9.90
C ASP A 96 9.55 -5.45 -8.74
N VAL A 97 10.07 -5.57 -7.52
CA VAL A 97 9.49 -5.01 -6.30
C VAL A 97 10.56 -4.23 -5.53
N VAL A 98 10.27 -2.97 -5.21
CA VAL A 98 11.11 -2.15 -4.32
C VAL A 98 10.46 -2.03 -2.96
N VAL A 99 11.27 -2.03 -1.90
CA VAL A 99 10.82 -2.20 -0.51
C VAL A 99 11.39 -1.11 0.38
N TYR A 100 10.53 -0.51 1.19
CA TYR A 100 10.87 0.54 2.14
C TYR A 100 10.37 0.16 3.53
N THR A 101 11.26 0.16 4.52
CA THR A 101 10.94 -0.34 5.87
C THR A 101 11.36 0.65 6.95
N THR A 102 10.56 0.78 8.00
CA THR A 102 10.94 1.56 9.20
C THR A 102 12.00 0.85 10.03
N GLU A 103 12.59 1.56 10.98
CA GLU A 103 13.20 0.89 12.13
C GLU A 103 12.17 0.12 12.96
N PRO A 104 12.57 -0.85 13.81
CA PRO A 104 11.65 -1.51 14.72
C PRO A 104 10.97 -0.46 15.58
N LEU A 105 9.66 -0.58 15.74
CA LEU A 105 8.91 0.32 16.58
C LEU A 105 9.33 0.14 18.03
N ALA A 106 9.68 1.24 18.69
CA ALA A 106 10.02 1.24 20.12
C ALA A 106 8.79 0.98 21.01
N ARG A 107 7.59 1.30 20.52
CA ARG A 107 6.30 1.14 21.21
C ARG A 107 5.23 0.71 20.20
N PRO A 108 4.14 0.05 20.64
CA PRO A 108 3.05 -0.28 19.76
C PRO A 108 2.47 0.97 19.07
N LEU A 109 1.98 0.80 17.85
CA LEU A 109 1.37 1.85 17.05
C LEU A 109 0.06 1.36 16.44
N ASP A 110 -1.04 2.03 16.76
CA ASP A 110 -2.35 1.74 16.20
C ASP A 110 -2.54 2.55 14.92
N VAL A 111 -2.70 1.83 13.81
CA VAL A 111 -3.00 2.38 12.49
C VAL A 111 -4.46 2.03 12.18
N VAL A 112 -5.34 3.02 12.27
CA VAL A 112 -6.80 2.83 12.15
C VAL A 112 -7.40 3.94 11.31
N GLY A 113 -7.85 3.60 10.10
CA GLY A 113 -8.49 4.54 9.19
C GLY A 113 -8.12 4.30 7.72
N PRO A 114 -8.48 5.25 6.83
CA PRO A 114 -8.15 5.20 5.42
C PRO A 114 -6.67 5.43 5.18
N LEU A 115 -6.09 4.64 4.27
CA LEU A 115 -4.70 4.71 3.85
C LEU A 115 -4.60 5.34 2.47
N ARG A 116 -3.64 6.24 2.30
CA ARG A 116 -3.32 6.82 1.01
C ARG A 116 -1.82 6.89 0.83
N PHE A 117 -1.35 6.65 -0.38
CA PHE A 117 0.05 6.80 -0.74
C PHE A 117 0.21 7.86 -1.82
N VAL A 118 1.12 8.80 -1.59
CA VAL A 118 1.53 9.79 -2.59
C VAL A 118 2.82 9.29 -3.22
N LEU A 119 2.75 8.96 -4.51
CA LEU A 119 3.86 8.40 -5.27
C LEU A 119 4.33 9.40 -6.32
N TYR A 120 5.63 9.68 -6.34
CA TYR A 120 6.31 10.33 -7.45
C TYR A 120 7.05 9.26 -8.26
N ALA A 121 6.62 9.03 -9.50
CA ALA A 121 7.17 7.98 -10.33
C ALA A 121 7.26 8.38 -11.81
N SER A 122 8.12 7.69 -12.54
CA SER A 122 8.19 7.75 -14.00
C SER A 122 8.23 6.34 -14.58
N SER A 123 7.82 6.23 -15.85
CA SER A 123 7.90 5.00 -16.62
C SER A 123 8.54 5.25 -17.97
N THR A 124 9.22 4.27 -18.55
CA THR A 124 9.59 4.31 -19.98
C THR A 124 8.40 4.03 -20.90
N ALA A 125 7.27 3.57 -20.35
CA ALA A 125 6.04 3.33 -21.10
C ALA A 125 5.15 4.56 -21.18
N ARG A 126 4.14 4.49 -22.06
CA ARG A 126 3.10 5.54 -22.20
C ARG A 126 1.90 5.32 -21.28
N ASP A 127 1.82 4.15 -20.66
CA ASP A 127 0.90 3.79 -19.58
C ASP A 127 1.50 2.62 -18.80
N THR A 128 1.16 2.49 -17.52
CA THR A 128 1.57 1.38 -16.66
C THR A 128 0.72 1.39 -15.40
N ASP A 129 0.90 0.40 -14.52
CA ASP A 129 0.27 0.41 -13.20
C ASP A 129 1.34 0.60 -12.10
N PHE A 130 0.93 1.18 -10.97
CA PHE A 130 1.71 1.22 -9.74
C PHE A 130 0.88 0.63 -8.61
N ALA A 131 1.34 -0.49 -8.07
CA ALA A 131 0.74 -1.15 -6.91
C ALA A 131 1.57 -0.85 -5.67
N VAL A 132 0.89 -0.52 -4.56
CA VAL A 132 1.52 -0.22 -3.27
C VAL A 132 0.87 -1.08 -2.21
N ARG A 133 1.70 -1.74 -1.40
CA ARG A 133 1.25 -2.63 -0.32
C ARG A 133 1.84 -2.19 1.01
N LEU A 134 1.01 -2.20 2.06
CA LEU A 134 1.43 -2.04 3.44
C LEU A 134 1.46 -3.41 4.14
N SER A 135 2.57 -3.70 4.80
CA SER A 135 2.80 -4.92 5.57
C SER A 135 3.28 -4.64 6.98
N ASP A 136 2.87 -5.51 7.90
CA ASP A 136 3.44 -5.65 9.24
C ASP A 136 4.58 -6.68 9.22
N VAL A 137 5.81 -6.22 9.44
CA VAL A 137 7.00 -7.08 9.49
C VAL A 137 7.26 -7.49 10.92
N PHE A 138 7.14 -8.79 11.16
CA PHE A 138 7.34 -9.41 12.46
C PHE A 138 8.85 -9.53 12.77
N PRO A 139 9.24 -9.62 14.05
CA PRO A 139 10.64 -9.80 14.46
C PRO A 139 11.32 -11.05 13.87
N ASP A 140 10.54 -12.07 13.51
CA ASP A 140 11.02 -13.29 12.86
C ASP A 140 11.19 -13.18 11.33
N GLY A 141 10.92 -12.00 10.77
CA GLY A 141 11.11 -11.69 9.34
C GLY A 141 9.90 -11.91 8.45
N ARG A 142 8.80 -12.50 8.97
CA ARG A 142 7.55 -12.61 8.19
C ARG A 142 6.99 -11.22 7.91
N ALA A 143 6.50 -11.01 6.68
CA ALA A 143 5.89 -9.74 6.27
C ALA A 143 4.41 -9.96 5.97
N ILE A 144 3.55 -9.67 6.93
CA ILE A 144 2.11 -9.93 6.80
C ILE A 144 1.43 -8.76 6.10
N GLN A 145 0.82 -9.01 4.94
CA GLN A 145 0.06 -7.98 4.23
C GLN A 145 -1.15 -7.51 5.04
N LEU A 146 -1.28 -6.19 5.16
CA LEU A 146 -2.44 -5.54 5.78
C LEU A 146 -3.41 -5.02 4.74
N GLN A 147 -2.94 -4.19 3.81
CA GLN A 147 -3.73 -3.54 2.76
C GLN A 147 -2.86 -3.22 1.54
N ASN A 148 -3.50 -2.96 0.40
CA ASN A 148 -2.84 -2.49 -0.81
C ASN A 148 -3.79 -1.68 -1.69
N GLY A 149 -3.19 -0.81 -2.49
CA GLY A 149 -3.84 -0.05 -3.55
C GLY A 149 -3.11 -0.25 -4.87
N ILE A 150 -3.80 0.08 -5.96
CA ILE A 150 -3.19 0.13 -7.29
C ILE A 150 -3.75 1.34 -8.03
N ILE A 151 -2.92 1.97 -8.84
CA ILE A 151 -3.36 2.99 -9.78
C ILE A 151 -2.84 2.66 -11.18
N ARG A 152 -3.72 2.79 -12.17
CA ARG A 152 -3.35 2.74 -13.57
C ARG A 152 -3.05 4.16 -14.05
N ALA A 153 -1.86 4.39 -14.60
CA ALA A 153 -1.30 5.73 -14.79
C ALA A 153 -2.17 6.64 -15.68
N ARG A 154 -2.88 6.07 -16.65
CA ARG A 154 -3.81 6.86 -17.47
C ARG A 154 -5.01 7.42 -16.71
N TYR A 155 -5.38 6.83 -15.58
CA TYR A 155 -6.47 7.25 -14.70
C TYR A 155 -5.95 7.94 -13.43
N ARG A 156 -4.76 8.55 -13.49
CA ARG A 156 -4.12 9.26 -12.35
C ARG A 156 -4.94 10.44 -11.82
N ASP A 157 -5.80 11.01 -12.68
CA ASP A 157 -6.75 12.04 -12.32
C ASP A 157 -8.14 11.38 -12.25
N PRO A 158 -8.72 11.19 -11.04
CA PRO A 158 -10.00 10.51 -10.88
C PRO A 158 -11.19 11.30 -11.43
N ASP A 159 -11.06 12.63 -11.55
CA ASP A 159 -12.11 13.53 -12.05
C ASP A 159 -11.90 13.87 -13.54
N GLY A 160 -10.72 13.53 -14.09
CA GLY A 160 -10.32 13.82 -15.46
C GLY A 160 -10.55 12.67 -16.44
N PRO A 161 -10.38 12.94 -17.76
CA PRO A 161 -10.37 11.88 -18.76
C PRO A 161 -9.13 10.99 -18.62
N ALA A 162 -9.19 9.80 -19.24
CA ALA A 162 -8.02 8.96 -19.36
C ALA A 162 -6.94 9.64 -20.22
N GLU A 163 -5.74 9.83 -19.68
CA GLU A 163 -4.64 10.51 -20.37
C GLU A 163 -3.34 9.71 -20.27
N LEU A 164 -2.69 9.45 -21.40
CA LEU A 164 -1.39 8.76 -21.37
C LEU A 164 -0.31 9.58 -20.65
N ILE A 165 0.64 8.87 -20.04
CA ILE A 165 1.85 9.49 -19.49
C ILE A 165 2.90 9.66 -20.59
N GLN A 166 3.75 10.68 -20.45
CA GLN A 166 4.93 10.86 -21.28
C GLN A 166 6.06 9.99 -20.72
N PRO A 167 6.73 9.17 -21.56
CA PRO A 167 7.88 8.40 -21.13
C PRO A 167 8.94 9.27 -20.43
N ASP A 168 9.51 8.74 -19.35
CA ASP A 168 10.55 9.33 -18.51
C ASP A 168 10.17 10.65 -17.80
N ARG A 169 8.95 11.16 -17.97
CA ARG A 169 8.44 12.29 -17.17
C ARG A 169 7.97 11.80 -15.80
N VAL A 170 8.31 12.56 -14.76
CA VAL A 170 7.83 12.32 -13.39
C VAL A 170 6.40 12.82 -13.24
N TYR A 171 5.55 11.97 -12.68
CA TYR A 171 4.17 12.28 -12.31
C TYR A 171 3.96 12.03 -10.82
N ARG A 172 3.03 12.77 -10.24
CA ARG A 172 2.48 12.52 -8.90
C ARG A 172 1.22 11.68 -9.04
N PHE A 173 1.14 10.59 -8.28
CA PHE A 173 -0.01 9.70 -8.21
C PHE A 173 -0.51 9.66 -6.76
N GLU A 174 -1.82 9.80 -6.57
CA GLU A 174 -2.47 9.52 -5.28
C GLU A 174 -3.12 8.15 -5.35
N ILE A 175 -2.60 7.20 -4.58
CA ILE A 175 -3.04 5.81 -4.58
C ILE A 175 -3.89 5.57 -3.35
N ASP A 176 -5.18 5.29 -3.58
CA ASP A 176 -6.09 4.83 -2.53
C ASP A 176 -5.74 3.38 -2.15
N MET A 177 -5.35 3.19 -0.89
CA MET A 177 -5.00 1.88 -0.32
C MET A 177 -6.11 1.36 0.61
N TRP A 178 -7.33 1.89 0.47
CA TRP A 178 -8.51 1.54 1.23
C TRP A 178 -8.33 1.90 2.71
N ALA A 179 -8.57 0.97 3.62
CA ALA A 179 -8.48 1.21 5.05
C ALA A 179 -7.99 -0.01 5.81
N THR A 180 -7.38 0.23 6.97
CA THR A 180 -6.97 -0.82 7.89
C THR A 180 -7.27 -0.44 9.34
N ALA A 181 -7.23 -1.43 10.22
CA ALA A 181 -7.21 -1.29 11.66
C ALA A 181 -6.22 -2.32 12.23
N ASN A 182 -4.97 -1.92 12.44
CA ASN A 182 -3.90 -2.79 12.93
C ASN A 182 -3.06 -2.10 14.00
N ARG A 183 -2.79 -2.81 15.10
CA ARG A 183 -1.71 -2.50 16.03
C ARG A 183 -0.43 -3.17 15.56
N PHE A 184 0.52 -2.38 15.09
CA PHE A 184 1.90 -2.83 14.94
C PHE A 184 2.51 -2.92 16.34
N GLN A 185 3.02 -4.08 16.73
CA GLN A 185 3.58 -4.27 18.07
C GLN A 185 4.97 -3.65 18.19
N ALA A 186 5.45 -3.45 19.42
CA ALA A 186 6.85 -3.09 19.63
C ALA A 186 7.78 -4.16 19.03
N GLY A 187 8.86 -3.74 18.40
CA GLY A 187 9.79 -4.60 17.67
C GLY A 187 9.35 -4.94 16.23
N HIS A 188 8.09 -4.72 15.87
CA HIS A 188 7.64 -4.85 14.49
C HIS A 188 8.08 -3.66 13.64
N ARG A 189 7.98 -3.77 12.32
CA ARG A 189 8.27 -2.69 11.38
C ARG A 189 7.09 -2.46 10.44
N LEU A 190 6.86 -1.21 10.05
CA LEU A 190 6.01 -0.91 8.92
C LEU A 190 6.85 -1.08 7.65
N ARG A 191 6.30 -1.77 6.66
CA ARG A 191 6.92 -1.92 5.35
C ARG A 191 5.94 -1.55 4.25
N VAL A 192 6.43 -0.74 3.31
CA VAL A 192 5.78 -0.47 2.05
C VAL A 192 6.56 -1.18 0.94
N ASP A 193 5.88 -1.95 0.11
CA ASP A 193 6.42 -2.45 -1.14
C ASP A 193 5.67 -1.86 -2.34
N ILE A 194 6.42 -1.57 -3.41
CA ILE A 194 5.92 -0.97 -4.64
C ILE A 194 6.32 -1.86 -5.82
N SER A 195 5.34 -2.17 -6.67
CA SER A 195 5.49 -2.91 -7.90
C SER A 195 4.61 -2.31 -9.00
N SER A 196 4.52 -2.98 -10.16
CA SER A 196 3.60 -2.59 -11.24
C SER A 196 2.57 -3.66 -11.58
N ALA A 197 2.32 -4.59 -10.66
CA ALA A 197 1.28 -5.60 -10.77
C ALA A 197 0.88 -6.17 -9.41
N ASP A 198 -0.35 -6.68 -9.34
CA ASP A 198 -0.85 -7.56 -8.29
C ASP A 198 -1.86 -8.50 -8.94
N PHE A 199 -1.34 -9.48 -9.70
CA PHE A 199 -2.13 -10.35 -10.57
C PHE A 199 -2.36 -11.73 -9.93
N PRO A 200 -3.57 -12.31 -9.96
CA PRO A 200 -4.72 -11.93 -10.79
C PRO A 200 -5.76 -11.04 -10.10
N ARG A 201 -5.46 -10.40 -8.96
CA ARG A 201 -6.40 -9.47 -8.34
C ARG A 201 -6.75 -8.31 -9.28
N PHE A 202 -5.74 -7.73 -9.90
CA PHE A 202 -5.90 -6.73 -10.93
C PHE A 202 -5.40 -7.27 -12.26
N ASP A 203 -6.03 -6.84 -13.36
CA ASP A 203 -5.53 -7.14 -14.69
C ASP A 203 -4.16 -6.47 -14.89
N ARG A 204 -3.22 -7.19 -15.47
CA ARG A 204 -1.90 -6.63 -15.78
C ARG A 204 -2.00 -5.57 -16.88
N ASN A 205 -1.34 -4.43 -16.70
CA ASN A 205 -1.16 -3.46 -17.78
C ASN A 205 -0.21 -4.02 -18.86
N ALA A 206 -0.56 -3.86 -20.13
CA ALA A 206 0.30 -4.26 -21.24
C ALA A 206 1.43 -3.25 -21.54
N ASN A 207 1.40 -2.09 -20.88
CA ASN A 207 2.29 -0.94 -21.07
C ASN A 207 2.20 -0.24 -22.45
N LEU A 208 1.12 -0.50 -23.20
CA LEU A 208 0.93 0.00 -24.57
C LEU A 208 -0.02 1.21 -24.68
N GLY A 209 -0.58 1.70 -23.56
CA GLY A 209 -1.51 2.83 -23.61
C GLY A 209 -2.83 2.53 -24.34
N GLY A 210 -3.21 1.25 -24.47
CA GLY A 210 -4.42 0.82 -25.17
C GLY A 210 -4.21 0.52 -26.65
N VAL A 211 -2.99 0.64 -27.17
CA VAL A 211 -2.64 0.16 -28.52
C VAL A 211 -2.59 -1.37 -28.50
N GLU A 212 -3.16 -2.00 -29.54
CA GLU A 212 -3.07 -3.45 -29.72
C GLU A 212 -1.63 -3.89 -29.98
N GLY A 213 -1.22 -5.00 -29.38
CA GLY A 213 0.11 -5.56 -29.58
C GLY A 213 0.54 -6.50 -28.45
N PRO A 214 1.70 -7.16 -28.60
CA PRO A 214 2.27 -7.95 -27.52
C PRO A 214 2.65 -7.03 -26.34
N PRO A 215 2.41 -7.45 -25.08
CA PRO A 215 2.81 -6.65 -23.92
C PRO A 215 4.31 -6.31 -23.94
N ALA A 216 4.63 -5.09 -23.53
CA ALA A 216 6.01 -4.60 -23.52
C ALA A 216 6.51 -4.41 -22.08
N SER A 217 7.76 -4.80 -21.81
CA SER A 217 8.38 -4.48 -20.53
C SER A 217 8.62 -2.97 -20.40
N ALA A 218 8.53 -2.46 -19.18
CA ALA A 218 8.75 -1.05 -18.88
C ALA A 218 9.65 -0.89 -17.65
N ARG A 219 10.59 0.04 -17.74
CA ARG A 219 11.40 0.44 -16.58
C ARG A 219 10.65 1.51 -15.80
N GLN A 220 10.50 1.26 -14.51
CA GLN A 220 9.85 2.15 -13.55
C GLN A 220 10.90 2.79 -12.67
N ARG A 221 10.70 4.06 -12.29
CA ARG A 221 11.54 4.77 -11.33
C ARG A 221 10.69 5.39 -10.24
N ILE A 222 11.06 5.16 -8.99
CA ILE A 222 10.40 5.66 -7.80
C ILE A 222 11.26 6.76 -7.18
N PHE A 223 10.71 7.97 -7.10
CA PHE A 223 11.43 9.13 -6.61
C PHE A 223 11.11 9.38 -5.14
N HIS A 224 12.12 9.82 -4.41
CA HIS A 224 12.06 10.02 -2.97
C HIS A 224 13.11 11.06 -2.54
N ASP A 225 13.15 12.19 -3.24
CA ASP A 225 13.99 13.34 -2.90
C ASP A 225 13.12 14.51 -2.37
N PRO A 226 13.71 15.64 -1.90
CA PRO A 226 12.94 16.75 -1.35
C PRO A 226 11.92 17.39 -2.31
N GLU A 227 12.14 17.31 -3.62
CA GLU A 227 11.26 17.88 -4.65
C GLU A 227 10.15 16.89 -5.07
N THR A 228 10.40 15.60 -4.85
CA THR A 228 9.50 14.49 -5.19
C THR A 228 9.36 13.51 -4.02
N PRO A 229 8.85 13.97 -2.86
CA PRO A 229 8.88 13.19 -1.62
C PRO A 229 7.75 12.15 -1.61
N SER A 230 7.95 10.97 -2.20
CA SER A 230 6.97 9.88 -2.09
C SER A 230 6.75 9.49 -0.64
N HIS A 231 5.50 9.33 -0.21
CA HIS A 231 5.16 9.07 1.19
C HIS A 231 3.82 8.37 1.40
N LEU A 232 3.72 7.67 2.53
CA LEU A 232 2.50 7.10 3.06
C LEU A 232 1.83 8.09 4.01
N LEU A 233 0.54 8.35 3.80
CA LEU A 233 -0.35 9.02 4.75
C LEU A 233 -0.93 7.96 5.69
N LEU A 234 -0.36 7.87 6.89
CA LEU A 234 -0.65 6.84 7.88
C LEU A 234 -1.67 7.34 8.92
N PRO A 235 -2.88 6.74 9.00
CA PRO A 235 -3.90 7.12 9.98
C PRO A 235 -3.60 6.48 11.33
N VAL A 236 -3.08 7.24 12.29
CA VAL A 236 -2.72 6.73 13.62
C VAL A 236 -3.71 7.15 14.69
N LEU A 237 -3.88 6.31 15.71
CA LEU A 237 -4.53 6.71 16.96
C LEU A 237 -3.47 7.06 18.03
N PRO A 238 -3.68 8.13 18.82
CA PRO A 238 -2.75 8.57 19.86
C PRO A 238 -2.72 7.65 21.10
#